data_AF-A0A3D5U9X6-F1
#
_entry.id   AF-A0A3D5U9X6-F1
#
_cell.length_a   1.000
_cell.length_b   1.000
_cell.length_c   1.000
_cell.angle_alpha   90.00
_cell.angle_beta   90.00
_cell.angle_gamma   90.00
#
_symmetry.space_group_name_H-M   'P 1'
#
loop_
_entity.id
_entity.type
_entity.pdbx_description
1 polymer ?
#
loop_
_entity_poly.entity_id
_entity_poly.type
_entity_poly.pdbx_seq_one_letter_code
_entity_poly.pdbx_strand_id
1 'polypeptide(L)'
;REINLIADALMASFLPIGSITALGYGNRLMQLPLGIFAISAGTAVLPTYSRLVSKGEYRELSSSMRLTTLSLAYLMLPISALILALAEDFVVILFAHGAFDQQAV
;
A
#
# COMPACT_ATOMS: atom_id res chain seq x y z
N ARG A 1 16.41 7.10 3.84
CA ARG A 1 15.79 5.75 4.00
C ARG A 1 16.24 5.07 5.29
N GLU A 2 17.52 5.14 5.66
CA GLU A 2 18.06 4.51 6.88
C GLU A 2 17.46 5.07 8.19
N ILE A 3 17.17 6.36 8.25
CA ILE A 3 16.58 7.00 9.45
C ILE A 3 15.20 6.41 9.79
N ASN A 4 14.38 6.09 8.78
CA ASN A 4 13.05 5.52 9.00
C ASN A 4 13.13 4.10 9.57
N LEU A 5 14.08 3.30 9.08
CA LEU A 5 14.31 1.94 9.56
C LEU A 5 14.82 1.92 11.01
N ILE A 6 15.66 2.89 11.39
CA ILE A 6 16.15 3.03 12.76
C ILE A 6 15.01 3.46 13.68
N ALA A 7 14.18 4.42 13.26
CA ALA A 7 13.01 4.85 14.03
C ALA A 7 11.98 3.72 14.21
N ASP A 8 11.70 2.96 13.16
CA ASP A 8 10.81 1.80 13.19
C ASP A 8 11.37 0.70 14.12
N ALA A 9 12.69 0.43 14.06
CA ALA A 9 13.35 -0.55 14.94
C ALA A 9 13.35 -0.12 16.42
N LEU A 10 13.56 1.18 16.69
CA LEU A 10 13.53 1.74 18.05
C LEU A 10 12.12 1.73 18.65
N MET A 11 11.08 2.03 17.86
CA MET A 11 9.69 1.90 18.31
C MET A 11 9.32 0.44 18.54
N ALA A 12 9.79 -0.46 17.66
CA ALA A 12 9.43 -1.85 17.73
C ALA A 12 10.24 -2.64 18.80
N SER A 13 11.37 -2.11 19.31
CA SER A 13 12.05 -2.68 20.48
C SER A 13 11.30 -2.46 21.80
N PHE A 14 10.31 -1.56 21.85
CA PHE A 14 9.38 -1.42 22.98
C PHE A 14 8.18 -2.38 22.90
N LEU A 15 8.07 -3.16 21.82
CA LEU A 15 6.92 -4.00 21.51
C LEU A 15 7.32 -5.50 21.65
N PRO A 16 6.43 -6.39 22.11
CA PRO A 16 6.76 -7.80 22.36
C PRO A 16 7.44 -8.48 21.17
N ILE A 17 8.34 -9.44 21.46
CA ILE A 17 9.11 -10.23 20.49
C ILE A 17 8.17 -10.75 19.38
N GLY A 18 8.46 -10.43 18.12
CA GLY A 18 7.64 -10.77 16.95
C GLY A 18 6.90 -9.58 16.31
N SER A 19 6.79 -8.44 17.00
CA SER A 19 6.07 -7.27 16.47
C SER A 19 6.78 -6.60 15.29
N ILE A 20 8.12 -6.65 15.24
CA ILE A 20 8.92 -6.11 14.12
C ILE A 20 8.64 -6.91 12.84
N THR A 21 8.58 -8.24 12.95
CA THR A 21 8.27 -9.15 11.85
C THR A 21 6.83 -8.95 11.39
N ALA A 22 5.86 -8.88 12.30
CA ALA A 22 4.46 -8.60 11.99
C ALA A 22 4.27 -7.24 11.27
N LEU A 23 4.93 -6.18 11.74
CA LEU A 23 4.94 -4.87 11.08
C LEU A 23 5.58 -4.90 9.70
N GLY A 24 6.72 -5.58 9.56
CA GLY A 24 7.40 -5.76 8.28
C GLY A 24 6.52 -6.50 7.25
N TYR A 25 5.74 -7.47 7.71
CA TYR A 25 4.81 -8.23 6.88
C TYR A 25 3.59 -7.42 6.47
N GLY A 26 2.97 -6.69 7.40
CA GLY A 26 1.88 -5.76 7.07
C GLY A 26 2.32 -4.70 6.06
N ASN A 27 3.53 -4.16 6.20
CA ASN A 27 4.07 -3.18 5.26
C ASN A 27 4.28 -3.77 3.85
N ARG A 28 4.75 -5.01 3.73
CA ARG A 28 4.88 -5.69 2.42
C ARG A 28 3.53 -5.96 1.78
N LEU A 29 2.55 -6.39 2.57
CA LEU A 29 1.18 -6.63 2.09
C LEU A 29 0.54 -5.34 1.57
N MET A 30 0.76 -4.22 2.24
CA MET A 30 0.32 -2.89 1.81
C MET A 30 1.00 -2.41 0.52
N GLN A 31 2.28 -2.76 0.32
CA GLN A 31 3.04 -2.36 -0.87
C GLN A 31 2.56 -3.04 -2.15
N LEU A 32 1.97 -4.23 -2.09
CA LEU A 32 1.46 -4.94 -3.27
C LEU A 32 0.35 -4.17 -4.01
N PRO A 33 -0.81 -3.85 -3.39
CA PRO A 33 -1.86 -3.09 -4.06
C PRO A 33 -1.40 -1.66 -4.38
N LEU A 34 -0.65 -1.01 -3.49
CA LEU A 34 -0.09 0.32 -3.76
C LEU A 34 0.80 0.30 -5.01
N GLY A 35 1.71 -0.67 -5.13
CA GLY A 35 2.59 -0.80 -6.28
C GLY A 35 1.81 -1.04 -7.58
N ILE A 36 0.83 -1.94 -7.56
CA ILE A 36 0.05 -2.28 -8.75
C ILE A 36 -0.80 -1.09 -9.19
N PHE A 37 -1.58 -0.49 -8.29
CA PHE A 37 -2.58 0.50 -8.68
C PHE A 37 -2.06 1.94 -8.66
N ALA A 38 -1.25 2.34 -7.68
CA ALA A 38 -0.78 3.72 -7.61
C ALA A 38 0.28 4.01 -8.69
N ILE A 39 1.21 3.07 -8.93
CA ILE A 39 2.25 3.27 -9.95
C ILE A 39 1.63 3.20 -11.35
N SER A 40 0.78 2.21 -11.64
CA SER A 40 0.14 2.09 -12.96
C SER A 40 -0.81 3.25 -13.27
N ALA A 41 -1.63 3.67 -12.30
CA ALA A 41 -2.49 4.83 -12.49
C ALA A 41 -1.65 6.09 -12.70
N GLY A 42 -0.59 6.28 -11.92
CA GLY A 42 0.33 7.42 -12.03
C GLY A 42 0.99 7.52 -13.40
N THR A 43 1.48 6.40 -13.96
CA THR A 43 2.10 6.38 -15.29
C THR A 43 1.09 6.59 -16.41
N ALA A 44 -0.16 6.11 -16.25
CA ALA A 44 -1.23 6.30 -17.22
C ALA A 44 -1.76 7.75 -17.29
N VAL A 45 -1.86 8.45 -16.15
CA VAL A 45 -2.42 9.82 -16.12
C VAL A 45 -1.41 10.92 -16.38
N LEU A 46 -0.11 10.66 -16.17
CA LEU A 46 0.97 11.64 -16.42
C LEU A 46 0.93 12.27 -17.83
N PRO A 47 0.86 11.50 -18.93
CA PRO A 47 0.82 12.07 -20.28
C PRO A 47 -0.46 12.88 -20.55
N THR A 48 -1.58 12.46 -19.95
CA THR A 48 -2.88 13.16 -20.05
C THR A 48 -2.81 14.52 -19.36
N TYR A 49 -2.27 14.57 -18.14
CA TYR A 49 -2.11 15.81 -17.39
C TYR A 49 -1.10 16.75 -18.03
N SER A 50 0.03 16.23 -18.54
CA SER A 50 1.02 17.03 -19.26
C SER A 50 0.40 17.75 -20.48
N ARG A 51 -0.51 17.09 -21.20
CA ARG A 51 -1.23 17.66 -22.34
C ARG A 51 -2.27 18.71 -21.94
N LEU A 52 -2.98 18.50 -20.83
CA LEU A 52 -3.96 19.47 -20.34
C LEU A 52 -3.29 20.74 -19.81
N VAL A 53 -2.12 20.58 -19.16
CA VAL A 53 -1.29 21.71 -18.69
C VAL A 53 -0.74 22.51 -19.88
N SER A 54 -0.25 21.85 -20.93
CA SER A 54 0.30 22.57 -22.10
C SER A 54 -0.76 23.34 -22.88
N LYS A 55 -2.03 22.93 -22.80
CA LYS A 55 -3.18 23.64 -23.39
C LYS A 55 -3.76 24.74 -22.49
N GLY A 56 -3.33 24.87 -21.24
CA GLY A 56 -3.88 25.82 -20.28
C GLY A 56 -5.28 25.45 -19.76
N GLU A 57 -5.75 24.22 -19.96
CA GLU A 57 -7.09 23.75 -19.58
C GLU A 57 -7.15 23.28 -18.12
N TYR A 58 -6.81 24.18 -17.18
CA TYR A 58 -6.70 23.86 -15.75
C TYR A 58 -8.00 23.37 -15.11
N ARG A 59 -9.15 23.78 -15.64
CA ARG A 59 -10.47 23.33 -15.15
C ARG A 59 -10.71 21.85 -15.44
N GLU A 60 -10.32 21.41 -16.63
CA GLU A 60 -10.43 20.01 -17.04
C GLU A 60 -9.39 19.14 -16.34
N LEU A 61 -8.17 19.68 -16.13
CA LEU A 61 -7.15 19.05 -15.30
C LEU A 61 -7.67 18.77 -13.88
N SER A 62 -8.25 19.77 -13.21
CA SER A 62 -8.79 19.62 -11.85
C SER A 62 -9.89 18.57 -11.78
N SER A 63 -10.81 18.57 -12.75
CA SER A 63 -11.88 17.57 -12.85
C SER A 63 -11.31 16.16 -13.05
N SER A 64 -10.33 16.02 -13.94
CA SER A 64 -9.70 14.74 -14.27
C SER A 64 -8.86 14.18 -13.10
N MET A 65 -8.15 15.05 -12.37
CA MET A 65 -7.46 14.70 -11.13
C MET A 65 -8.43 14.24 -10.04
N ARG A 66 -9.54 14.96 -9.84
CA ARG A 66 -10.57 14.57 -8.87
C ARG A 66 -11.18 13.21 -9.21
N LEU A 67 -11.52 12.98 -10.48
CA LEU A 67 -12.08 11.71 -10.94
C LEU A 67 -11.08 10.56 -10.73
N THR A 68 -9.82 10.75 -11.12
CA THR A 68 -8.77 9.73 -10.96
C THR A 68 -8.56 9.37 -9.48
N THR A 69 -8.47 10.38 -8.60
CA THR A 69 -8.31 10.17 -7.16
C THR A 69 -9.52 9.46 -6.56
N LEU A 70 -10.74 9.87 -6.92
CA LEU A 70 -11.96 9.20 -6.44
C LEU A 70 -12.04 7.76 -6.92
N SER A 71 -11.69 7.48 -8.18
CA SER A 71 -11.65 6.12 -8.73
C SER A 71 -10.62 5.24 -8.00
N LEU A 72 -9.43 5.78 -7.74
CA LEU A 72 -8.40 5.09 -6.95
C LEU A 72 -8.87 4.82 -5.52
N ALA A 73 -9.48 5.81 -4.87
CA ALA A 73 -10.01 5.65 -3.51
C ALA A 73 -11.14 4.61 -3.45
N TYR A 74 -12.04 4.63 -4.44
CA TYR A 74 -13.15 3.68 -4.55
C TYR A 74 -12.66 2.24 -4.79
N LEU A 75 -11.53 2.08 -5.47
CA LEU A 75 -10.89 0.78 -5.68
C LEU A 75 -10.07 0.34 -4.45
N MET A 76 -9.38 1.26 -3.80
CA MET A 76 -8.57 0.98 -2.61
C MET A 76 -9.42 0.62 -1.39
N LEU A 77 -10.59 1.25 -1.20
CA LEU A 77 -11.48 0.96 -0.07
C LEU A 77 -11.84 -0.53 0.08
N PRO A 78 -12.40 -1.21 -0.95
CA PRO A 78 -12.72 -2.63 -0.84
C PRO A 78 -11.47 -3.50 -0.77
N ILE A 79 -10.35 -3.11 -1.40
CA ILE A 79 -9.08 -3.84 -1.29
C ILE A 79 -8.55 -3.80 0.14
N SER A 80 -8.56 -2.63 0.78
CA SER A 80 -8.20 -2.48 2.19
C SER A 80 -9.13 -3.29 3.09
N ALA A 81 -10.45 -3.26 2.84
CA ALA A 81 -11.40 -4.07 3.58
C ALA A 81 -11.16 -5.58 3.39
N LEU A 82 -10.84 -6.03 2.17
CA LEU A 82 -10.52 -7.42 1.86
C LEU A 82 -9.23 -7.87 2.55
N ILE A 83 -8.19 -7.03 2.53
CA ILE A 83 -6.92 -7.31 3.21
C ILE A 83 -7.12 -7.39 4.72
N LEU A 84 -7.96 -6.52 5.30
CA LEU A 84 -8.31 -6.58 6.71
C LEU A 84 -9.12 -7.84 7.05
N ALA A 85 -10.08 -8.23 6.20
CA ALA A 85 -10.91 -9.41 6.42
C ALA A 85 -10.12 -10.72 6.28
N LEU A 86 -9.16 -10.78 5.35
CA LEU A 86 -8.31 -11.95 5.10
C LEU A 86 -6.93 -11.80 5.77
N ALA A 87 -6.78 -10.91 6.75
CA ALA A 87 -5.48 -10.62 7.35
C ALA A 87 -4.82 -11.88 7.92
N GLU A 88 -5.62 -12.75 8.56
CA GLU A 88 -5.16 -14.01 9.14
C GLU A 88 -4.71 -15.01 8.07
N ASP A 89 -5.54 -15.22 7.03
CA ASP A 89 -5.22 -16.11 5.90
C ASP A 89 -3.99 -15.64 5.10
N PHE A 90 -3.82 -14.33 4.90
CA PHE A 90 -2.66 -13.77 4.22
C PHE A 90 -1.37 -14.00 4.99
N VAL A 91 -1.40 -13.86 6.32
CA VAL A 91 -0.24 -14.16 7.17
C VAL A 91 0.09 -15.65 7.07
N VAL A 92 -0.92 -16.54 7.14
CA VAL A 92 -0.70 -17.98 6.99
C VAL A 92 -0.13 -18.32 5.61
N ILE A 93 -0.71 -17.84 4.51
CA ILE A 93 -0.24 -18.18 3.15
C ILE A 93 1.18 -17.66 2.89
N LEU A 94 1.49 -16.45 3.35
CA LEU A 94 2.77 -15.79 3.09
C LEU A 94 3.91 -16.33 3.99
N PHE A 95 3.60 -16.87 5.18
CA PHE A 95 4.60 -17.34 6.16
C PHE A 95 4.59 -18.85 6.45
N ALA A 96 3.55 -19.59 6.05
CA ALA A 96 3.55 -21.05 6.11
C ALA A 96 4.56 -21.69 5.14
N HIS A 97 5.12 -20.93 4.19
CA HIS A 97 6.11 -21.41 3.22
C HIS A 97 7.56 -21.46 3.76
N GLY A 98 7.79 -21.50 5.08
CA GLY A 98 9.15 -21.77 5.55
C GLY A 98 9.45 -21.88 7.04
N ALA A 99 8.67 -21.29 7.96
CA ALA A 99 9.12 -21.23 9.37
C ALA A 99 8.04 -21.07 10.46
N PHE A 100 6.74 -21.04 10.13
CA PHE A 100 5.68 -21.04 11.15
C PHE A 100 5.16 -22.46 11.35
N ASP A 101 5.86 -23.21 12.22
CA ASP A 101 5.31 -24.42 12.81
C ASP A 101 4.23 -24.04 13.85
N GLN A 102 3.27 -24.93 14.07
CA GLN A 102 1.98 -24.76 14.76
C GLN A 102 2.06 -24.38 16.27
N GLN A 103 3.13 -23.76 16.75
CA GLN A 103 3.34 -23.46 18.18
C GLN A 103 3.32 -21.97 18.55
N ALA A 104 3.02 -21.07 17.62
CA ALA A 104 2.92 -19.63 17.90
C ALA A 104 1.55 -19.06 17.53
N VAL A 105 0.48 -19.75 17.96
CA VAL A 105 -0.87 -19.18 18.09
C VAL A 105 -1.04 -18.65 19.50
#